data_AF-A0A9P7ADH2-F1
#
_entry.id   AF-A0A9P7ADH2-F1
#
_cell.length_a   1.000
_cell.length_b   1.000
_cell.length_c   1.000
_cell.angle_alpha   90.00
_cell.angle_beta   90.00
_cell.angle_gamma   90.00
#
_symmetry.space_group_name_H-M   'P 1'
#
loop_
_entity.id
_entity.type
_entity.pdbx_description
1 polymer ?
#
loop_
_entity_poly.entity_id
_entity_poly.type
_entity_poly.pdbx_seq_one_letter_code
_entity_poly.pdbx_strand_id
1 'polypeptide(L)'
;FKWEIWMGFHPISSMEHLHLHVLSADLYSPKMKSKKHYNSFHPSLGFFLHLKDVLSWFDAVPSYYQRMIKLDASQYQSLLKDGDLSCWQCDRALESMPKLKAHLQDEFSKLTTREKAKSERKRKCTNVPVSSVQAAVTDDERPEK
;
A
#
# COMPACT_ATOMS: atom_id res chain seq x y z
N PHE A 1 4.09 -8.51 10.97
CA PHE A 1 3.93 -8.12 9.56
C PHE A 1 2.46 -8.24 9.20
N LYS A 2 1.82 -7.14 8.80
CA LYS A 2 0.47 -7.15 8.23
C LYS A 2 0.62 -6.90 6.74
N TRP A 3 0.20 -7.86 5.92
CA TRP A 3 0.23 -7.69 4.47
C TRP A 3 -0.89 -6.75 4.07
N GLU A 4 -0.56 -5.68 3.35
CA GLU A 4 -1.53 -4.75 2.81
C GLU A 4 -2.24 -5.34 1.58
N ILE A 5 -3.56 -5.21 1.56
CA ILE A 5 -4.44 -5.71 0.50
C ILE A 5 -5.14 -4.51 -0.12
N TRP A 6 -5.11 -4.44 -1.45
CA TRP A 6 -5.83 -3.46 -2.22
C TRP A 6 -7.09 -4.05 -2.82
N MET A 7 -8.15 -3.25 -2.79
CA MET A 7 -9.46 -3.58 -3.35
C MET A 7 -9.89 -2.44 -4.24
N GLY A 8 -10.29 -2.74 -5.47
CA GLY A 8 -10.64 -1.69 -6.43
C GLY A 8 -11.06 -2.20 -7.79
N PHE A 9 -11.31 -1.25 -8.68
CA PHE A 9 -11.83 -1.50 -10.03
C PHE A 9 -10.91 -0.87 -11.08
N HIS A 10 -10.93 -1.45 -12.28
CA HIS A 10 -10.46 -0.74 -13.46
C HIS A 10 -11.61 0.11 -14.05
N PRO A 11 -11.36 1.38 -14.42
CA PRO A 11 -12.33 2.27 -15.04
C PRO A 11 -12.76 1.74 -16.41
N ILE A 12 -11.82 1.09 -17.11
CA ILE A 12 -12.07 0.34 -18.34
C ILE A 12 -11.80 -1.13 -18.02
N SER A 13 -12.87 -1.88 -17.84
CA SER A 13 -12.80 -3.32 -17.62
C SER A 13 -12.26 -4.04 -18.85
N SER A 14 -11.37 -5.02 -18.67
CA SER A 14 -10.96 -5.92 -19.76
C SER A 14 -11.96 -7.04 -20.04
N MET A 15 -12.99 -7.17 -19.19
CA MET A 15 -14.05 -8.17 -19.26
C MET A 15 -15.41 -7.47 -19.31
N GLU A 16 -16.43 -8.14 -19.83
CA GLU A 16 -17.77 -7.54 -19.94
C GLU A 16 -18.42 -7.28 -18.57
N HIS A 17 -18.19 -8.18 -17.62
CA HIS A 17 -18.79 -8.08 -16.30
C HIS A 17 -17.95 -7.25 -15.32
N LEU A 18 -18.67 -6.56 -14.43
CA LEU A 18 -18.08 -5.87 -13.29
C LEU A 18 -17.31 -6.87 -12.43
N HIS A 19 -16.05 -6.54 -12.14
CA HIS A 19 -15.22 -7.36 -11.27
C HIS A 19 -14.41 -6.48 -10.32
N LEU A 20 -14.45 -6.84 -9.04
CA LEU A 20 -13.62 -6.26 -8.00
C LEU A 20 -12.27 -6.97 -7.99
N HIS A 21 -11.20 -6.22 -8.15
CA HIS A 21 -9.86 -6.73 -7.92
C HIS A 21 -9.57 -6.75 -6.42
N VAL A 22 -9.07 -7.89 -5.93
CA VAL A 22 -8.52 -8.04 -4.57
C VAL A 22 -7.12 -8.59 -4.74
N LEU A 23 -6.12 -7.79 -4.38
CA LEU A 23 -4.72 -8.13 -4.62
C LEU A 23 -3.82 -7.70 -3.46
N SER A 24 -2.69 -8.38 -3.32
CA SER A 24 -1.61 -7.96 -2.44
C SER A 24 -0.97 -6.67 -2.96
N ALA A 25 -0.54 -5.80 -2.04
CA ALA A 25 0.13 -4.55 -2.40
C ALA A 25 1.52 -4.74 -3.04
N ASP A 26 2.11 -5.94 -3.01
CA ASP A 26 3.46 -6.19 -3.52
C ASP A 26 3.60 -5.98 -5.04
N LEU A 27 2.50 -6.01 -5.80
CA LEU A 27 2.44 -5.89 -7.26
C LEU A 27 3.44 -6.80 -7.98
N TYR A 28 3.75 -7.95 -7.39
CA TYR A 28 4.70 -8.90 -7.95
C TYR A 28 4.01 -10.19 -8.38
N SER A 29 4.15 -10.54 -9.66
CA SER A 29 3.65 -11.82 -10.15
C SER A 29 4.45 -12.29 -11.38
N PRO A 30 4.72 -13.60 -11.51
CA PRO A 30 5.23 -14.18 -12.75
C PRO A 30 4.35 -13.83 -13.96
N LYS A 31 3.03 -13.74 -13.75
CA LYS A 31 2.03 -13.44 -14.79
C LYS A 31 1.95 -11.96 -15.19
N MET A 32 2.65 -11.07 -14.48
CA MET A 32 2.70 -9.64 -14.81
C MET A 32 3.69 -9.40 -15.96
N LYS A 33 3.24 -9.49 -17.22
CA LYS A 33 4.17 -9.54 -18.38
C LYS A 33 4.43 -8.19 -19.06
N SER A 34 3.50 -7.25 -19.00
CA SER A 34 3.57 -6.01 -19.78
C SER A 34 3.51 -4.76 -18.88
N LYS A 35 4.05 -3.64 -19.40
CA LYS A 35 3.93 -2.31 -18.80
C LYS A 35 2.47 -1.96 -18.52
N LYS A 36 1.58 -2.21 -19.49
CA LYS A 36 0.13 -2.00 -19.35
C LYS A 36 -0.47 -2.73 -18.14
N HIS A 37 -0.08 -3.98 -17.92
CA HIS A 37 -0.60 -4.78 -16.80
C HIS A 37 -0.10 -4.25 -15.46
N TYR A 38 1.17 -3.84 -15.35
CA TYR A 38 1.66 -3.21 -14.13
C TYR A 38 0.99 -1.85 -13.88
N ASN A 39 0.98 -0.98 -14.90
CA ASN A 39 0.43 0.37 -14.81
C ASN A 39 -1.07 0.40 -14.47
N SER A 40 -1.84 -0.63 -14.86
CA SER A 40 -3.27 -0.69 -14.52
C SER A 40 -3.53 -0.88 -13.02
N PHE A 41 -2.58 -1.44 -12.28
CA PHE A 41 -2.65 -1.61 -10.83
C PHE A 41 -1.79 -0.60 -10.05
N HIS A 42 -1.09 0.30 -10.75
CA HIS A 42 -0.25 1.30 -10.10
C HIS A 42 -1.11 2.34 -9.37
N PRO A 43 -1.00 2.48 -8.03
CA PRO A 43 -1.93 3.29 -7.26
C PRO A 43 -1.85 4.79 -7.58
N SER A 44 -0.68 5.31 -7.98
CA SER A 44 -0.53 6.75 -8.28
C SER A 44 -0.89 7.15 -9.71
N LEU A 45 -1.08 6.20 -10.64
CA LEU A 45 -1.41 6.52 -12.04
C LEU A 45 -2.89 6.87 -12.24
N GLY A 46 -3.75 6.64 -11.24
CA GLY A 46 -5.18 6.93 -11.31
C GLY A 46 -6.01 5.94 -12.15
N PHE A 47 -5.39 4.90 -12.72
CA PHE A 47 -6.12 3.84 -13.40
C PHE A 47 -6.72 2.82 -12.43
N PHE A 48 -6.12 2.59 -11.27
CA PHE A 48 -6.70 1.72 -10.25
C PHE A 48 -7.61 2.52 -9.31
N LEU A 49 -8.92 2.32 -9.43
CA LEU A 49 -9.91 3.01 -8.60
C LEU A 49 -10.11 2.23 -7.30
N HIS A 50 -9.61 2.75 -6.18
CA HIS A 50 -9.78 2.08 -4.90
C HIS A 50 -11.25 2.01 -4.51
N LEU A 51 -11.66 0.88 -3.93
CA LEU A 51 -13.04 0.64 -3.50
C LEU A 51 -13.52 1.75 -2.56
N LYS A 52 -12.65 2.22 -1.66
CA LYS A 52 -12.97 3.32 -0.74
C LYS A 52 -13.33 4.61 -1.50
N ASP A 53 -12.60 4.92 -2.56
CA ASP A 53 -12.84 6.12 -3.36
C ASP A 53 -14.18 5.98 -4.10
N VAL A 54 -14.42 4.81 -4.73
CA VAL A 54 -15.69 4.53 -5.42
C VAL A 54 -16.89 4.64 -4.48
N LEU A 55 -16.79 4.09 -3.27
CA LEU A 55 -17.85 4.18 -2.26
C LEU A 55 -18.13 5.64 -1.86
N SER A 56 -17.07 6.46 -1.71
CA SER A 56 -17.23 7.88 -1.36
C SER A 56 -18.00 8.69 -2.42
N TRP A 57 -18.06 8.21 -3.67
CA TRP A 57 -18.78 8.91 -4.73
C TRP A 57 -20.29 8.90 -4.52
N PHE A 58 -20.82 7.89 -3.81
CA PHE A 58 -22.25 7.78 -3.51
C PHE A 58 -22.69 8.77 -2.43
N ASP A 59 -21.77 9.20 -1.56
CA ASP A 59 -22.00 10.21 -0.53
C ASP A 59 -21.73 11.64 -1.01
N ALA A 60 -21.22 11.80 -2.24
CA ALA A 60 -20.83 13.08 -2.80
C ALA A 60 -22.02 13.88 -3.36
N VAL A 61 -21.77 15.17 -3.66
CA VAL A 61 -22.78 16.01 -4.32
C VAL A 61 -23.21 15.42 -5.67
N PRO A 62 -24.50 15.52 -6.07
CA PRO A 62 -25.02 14.84 -7.26
C PRO A 62 -24.25 15.14 -8.56
N SER A 63 -23.73 16.35 -8.73
CA SER A 63 -22.94 16.74 -9.90
C SER A 63 -21.60 16.02 -9.99
N TYR A 64 -20.98 15.69 -8.85
CA TYR A 64 -19.76 14.91 -8.79
C TYR A 64 -20.02 13.46 -9.15
N TYR A 65 -21.04 12.84 -8.55
CA TYR A 65 -21.45 11.48 -8.88
C TYR A 65 -21.74 11.30 -10.38
N GLN A 66 -22.53 12.21 -10.97
CA GLN A 66 -22.85 12.18 -12.41
C GLN A 66 -21.62 12.26 -13.33
N ARG A 67 -20.56 12.93 -12.88
CA ARG A 67 -19.28 12.96 -13.60
C ARG A 67 -18.55 11.63 -13.47
N MET A 68 -18.46 11.10 -12.25
CA MET A 68 -17.68 9.88 -11.98
C MET A 68 -18.29 8.61 -12.58
N ILE A 69 -19.61 8.55 -12.81
CA ILE A 69 -20.24 7.39 -13.48
C ILE A 69 -20.02 7.40 -15.01
N LYS A 70 -19.63 8.54 -15.59
CA LYS A 70 -19.38 8.69 -17.04
C LYS A 70 -17.88 8.67 -17.31
N LEU A 71 -17.23 7.55 -16.95
CA LEU A 71 -15.81 7.36 -17.18
C LEU A 71 -15.52 7.25 -18.68
N ASP A 72 -14.78 8.21 -19.23
CA ASP A 72 -14.39 8.22 -20.63
C ASP A 72 -13.17 7.31 -20.85
N ALA A 73 -13.36 6.26 -21.64
CA ALA A 73 -12.31 5.29 -21.94
C ALA A 73 -11.07 5.92 -22.61
N SER A 74 -11.23 7.01 -23.36
CA SER A 74 -10.11 7.66 -24.02
C SER A 74 -9.12 8.28 -23.02
N GLN A 75 -9.64 8.83 -21.91
CA GLN A 75 -8.85 9.50 -20.87
C GLN A 75 -7.99 8.52 -20.07
N TYR A 76 -8.47 7.30 -19.85
CA TYR A 76 -7.74 6.30 -19.06
C TYR A 76 -6.75 5.47 -19.90
N GLN A 77 -6.94 5.38 -21.22
CA GLN A 77 -6.02 4.63 -22.07
C GLN A 77 -4.64 5.28 -22.20
N SER A 78 -4.58 6.63 -22.24
CA SER A 78 -3.31 7.36 -22.28
C SER A 78 -2.48 7.11 -21.02
N LEU A 79 -3.10 7.08 -19.84
CA LEU A 79 -2.43 6.79 -18.56
C LEU A 79 -1.61 5.49 -18.60
N LEU A 80 -2.14 4.45 -19.25
CA LEU A 80 -1.46 3.15 -19.35
C LEU A 80 -0.31 3.14 -20.35
N LYS A 81 -0.43 3.91 -21.45
CA LYS A 81 0.58 3.97 -22.51
C LYS A 81 1.71 4.92 -22.14
N ASP A 82 1.33 6.12 -21.73
CA ASP A 82 2.20 7.27 -21.52
C ASP A 82 2.80 7.26 -20.10
N GLY A 83 2.11 6.66 -19.12
CA GLY A 83 2.59 6.60 -17.74
C GLY A 83 3.93 5.86 -17.64
N ASP A 84 4.88 6.41 -16.89
CA ASP A 84 6.21 5.82 -16.75
C ASP A 84 6.19 4.44 -16.08
N LEU A 85 7.21 3.63 -16.36
CA LEU A 85 7.40 2.36 -15.66
C LEU A 85 8.15 2.64 -14.35
N SER A 86 7.45 3.10 -13.32
CA SER A 86 8.04 3.49 -12.03
C SER A 86 7.60 2.58 -10.89
N CYS A 87 8.40 2.47 -9.83
CA CYS A 87 8.05 1.72 -8.63
C CYS A 87 7.01 2.46 -7.80
N TRP A 88 5.93 1.79 -7.39
CA TRP A 88 4.87 2.41 -6.61
C TRP A 88 5.29 2.82 -5.18
N GLN A 89 6.36 2.25 -4.63
CA GLN A 89 6.82 2.54 -3.26
C GLN A 89 7.87 3.63 -3.18
N CYS A 90 8.74 3.73 -4.18
CA CYS A 90 9.91 4.61 -4.13
C CYS A 90 10.03 5.53 -5.35
N ASP A 91 9.06 5.50 -6.26
CA ASP A 91 8.96 6.33 -7.47
C ASP A 91 10.16 6.21 -8.44
N ARG A 92 11.07 5.26 -8.21
CA ARG A 92 12.19 5.00 -9.11
C ARG A 92 11.66 4.60 -10.48
N ALA A 93 12.14 5.23 -11.55
CA ALA A 93 11.89 4.82 -12.93
C ALA A 93 12.74 3.60 -13.29
N LEU A 94 12.12 2.64 -13.99
CA LEU A 94 12.74 1.39 -14.44
C LEU A 94 12.61 1.29 -15.97
N GLU A 95 13.66 0.81 -16.62
CA GLU A 95 13.72 0.73 -18.07
C GLU A 95 12.99 -0.49 -18.65
N SER A 96 12.75 -1.53 -17.84
CA SER A 96 12.17 -2.78 -18.33
C SER A 96 11.41 -3.55 -17.25
N MET A 97 10.45 -4.38 -17.70
CA MET A 97 9.64 -5.24 -16.83
C MET A 97 10.47 -6.21 -15.96
N PRO A 98 11.54 -6.88 -16.47
CA PRO A 98 12.36 -7.73 -15.63
C PRO A 98 13.08 -6.96 -14.51
N LYS A 99 13.62 -5.78 -14.80
CA LYS A 99 14.26 -4.91 -13.80
C LYS A 99 13.25 -4.46 -12.74
N LEU A 100 12.03 -4.08 -13.16
CA LEU A 100 10.94 -3.75 -12.24
C LEU A 100 10.57 -4.92 -11.33
N LYS A 101 10.40 -6.13 -11.89
CA LYS A 101 10.08 -7.32 -11.09
C LYS A 101 11.15 -7.62 -10.04
N ALA A 102 12.42 -7.57 -10.43
CA ALA A 102 13.53 -7.79 -9.52
C ALA A 102 13.53 -6.73 -8.40
N HIS A 103 13.26 -5.47 -8.75
CA HIS A 103 13.15 -4.38 -7.78
C HIS A 103 11.97 -4.56 -6.80
N LEU A 104 10.77 -4.89 -7.29
CA LEU A 104 9.59 -5.14 -6.43
C LEU A 104 9.82 -6.31 -5.46
N GLN A 105 10.46 -7.38 -5.92
CA GLN A 105 10.84 -8.52 -5.09
C GLN A 105 11.81 -8.12 -3.96
N ASP A 106 12.80 -7.29 -4.27
CA ASP A 106 13.78 -6.78 -3.30
C ASP A 106 13.13 -5.83 -2.28
N GLU A 107 12.31 -4.87 -2.73
CA GLU A 107 11.55 -3.97 -1.86
C GLU A 107 10.62 -4.73 -0.92
N PHE A 108 9.92 -5.76 -1.41
CA PHE A 108 9.10 -6.62 -0.57
C PHE A 108 9.93 -7.38 0.49
N SER A 109 11.12 -7.86 0.11
CA SER A 109 12.04 -8.56 1.04
C SER A 109 12.56 -7.62 2.12
N LYS A 110 12.87 -6.37 1.78
CA LYS A 110 13.26 -5.32 2.74
C LYS A 110 12.12 -4.99 3.71
N LEU A 111 10.90 -4.81 3.19
CA LEU A 111 9.72 -4.52 4.01
C LEU A 111 9.42 -5.63 4.99
N THR A 112 9.38 -6.88 4.52
CA THR A 112 9.12 -8.03 5.38
C THR A 112 10.17 -8.17 6.49
N THR A 113 11.45 -7.97 6.18
CA THR A 113 12.54 -7.98 7.16
C THR A 113 12.39 -6.87 8.20
N ARG A 114 12.13 -5.63 7.76
CA ARG A 114 11.91 -4.47 8.64
C ARG A 114 10.74 -4.70 9.59
N GLU A 115 9.63 -5.23 9.10
CA GLU A 115 8.43 -5.47 9.88
C GLU A 115 8.57 -6.65 10.85
N LYS A 116 9.33 -7.70 10.49
CA LYS A 116 9.72 -8.76 11.42
C LYS A 116 10.56 -8.22 12.57
N ALA A 117 11.62 -7.45 12.26
CA ALA A 117 12.48 -6.82 13.27
C ALA A 117 11.69 -5.89 14.21
N LYS A 118 10.77 -5.07 13.68
CA LYS A 118 9.86 -4.25 14.50
C LYS A 118 8.97 -5.10 15.42
N SER A 119 8.43 -6.20 14.90
CA SER A 119 7.56 -7.11 15.65
C SER A 119 8.32 -7.78 16.80
N GLU A 120 9.56 -8.20 16.57
CA GLU A 120 10.45 -8.77 17.59
C GLU A 120 10.84 -7.74 18.67
N ARG A 121 11.20 -6.51 18.27
CA ARG A 121 11.46 -5.41 19.21
C ARG A 121 10.25 -5.10 20.07
N LYS A 122 9.05 -5.05 19.48
CA LYS A 122 7.79 -4.83 20.21
C LYS A 122 7.57 -5.94 21.24
N ARG A 123 7.72 -7.22 20.85
CA ARG A 123 7.62 -8.37 21.76
C ARG A 123 8.63 -8.30 22.92
N LYS A 124 9.87 -7.89 22.65
CA LYS A 124 10.91 -7.73 23.68
C LYS A 124 10.58 -6.60 24.66
N CYS A 125 10.05 -5.48 24.17
CA CYS A 125 9.66 -4.34 24.99
C CYS A 125 8.41 -4.62 25.86
N THR A 126 7.45 -5.40 25.35
CA THR A 126 6.26 -5.82 26.12
C THR A 126 6.56 -6.91 27.14
N ASN A 127 7.62 -7.69 26.96
CA ASN A 127 8.04 -8.75 27.88
C ASN A 127 9.06 -8.28 28.93
N VAL A 128 9.25 -6.96 29.11
CA VAL A 128 10.08 -6.45 30.21
C VAL A 128 9.31 -6.66 31.52
N PRO A 129 9.85 -7.40 32.50
CA PRO A 129 9.19 -7.61 33.78
C PRO A 129 9.06 -6.29 34.53
N VAL A 130 7.89 -6.04 35.13
CA VAL A 130 7.56 -4.88 35.99
C VAL A 130 8.31 -4.95 37.34
N SER A 131 9.52 -5.51 37.41
CA SER A 131 10.25 -5.69 38.68
C SER A 131 11.44 -4.73 38.86
N SER A 132 11.71 -3.81 37.93
CA SER A 132 12.89 -2.92 37.99
C SER A 132 12.58 -1.46 38.33
N VAL A 133 11.35 -1.11 38.71
CA VAL A 133 10.97 0.29 39.04
C VAL A 133 10.85 0.56 40.56
N GLN A 134 11.13 -0.41 41.43
CA GLN A 134 11.14 -0.19 42.89
C GLN A 134 12.49 -0.51 43.51
N ALA A 135 13.44 0.42 43.44
CA ALA A 135 14.61 0.46 44.31
C ALA A 135 15.30 1.84 44.25
N ALA A 136 14.61 2.91 44.63
CA ALA A 136 15.25 4.19 44.95
C ALA A 136 14.30 5.15 45.69
N VAL A 137 13.83 4.77 46.89
CA VAL A 137 13.46 5.76 47.91
C VAL A 137 13.96 5.20 49.23
N THR A 138 15.13 5.66 49.67
CA THR A 138 15.61 5.47 51.04
C THR A 138 15.22 6.73 51.80
N ASP A 139 14.28 6.61 52.74
CA ASP A 139 13.92 7.68 53.67
C ASP A 139 15.10 7.97 54.62
N ASP A 140 15.56 9.21 54.59
CA ASP A 140 16.55 9.80 55.51
C ASP A 140 15.78 10.41 56.69
N GLU A 141 15.60 9.65 57.78
CA GLU A 141 15.11 10.20 59.06
C GLU A 141 16.28 10.78 59.86
N ARG A 142 16.38 12.11 59.88
CA ARG A 142 17.18 12.88 60.82
C ARG A 142 16.36 13.17 62.09
N PRO A 143 16.90 12.96 63.31
CA PRO A 143 16.22 13.40 64.52
C PRO A 143 16.55 14.87 64.82
N GLU A 144 15.53 15.69 65.06
CA GLU A 144 15.69 16.99 65.72
C GLU A 144 15.09 16.96 67.14
N LYS A 145 15.67 17.82 67.97
CA LYS A 145 15.65 17.90 69.43
C LYS A 145 14.29 18.08 70.09
#